data_AF-A0A660NH76-F1
#
_entry.id   AF-A0A660NH76-F1
#
_cell.length_a   1.000
_cell.length_b   1.000
_cell.length_c   1.000
_cell.angle_alpha   90.00
_cell.angle_beta   90.00
_cell.angle_gamma   90.00
#
_symmetry.space_group_name_H-M   'P 1'
#
loop_
_entity.id
_entity.type
_entity.pdbx_description
1 polymer ?
#
loop_
_entity_poly.entity_id
_entity_poly.type
_entity_poly.pdbx_seq_one_letter_code
_entity_poly.pdbx_strand_id
1 'polypeptide(L)'
;FYGSTWFGARRPVIEWLLKRFNDEDIQSHFPKLCIADEFLIPSMLHQAVVEKGFRQGPFNHCIATFIEANPAWLTDADFNLLKETPAFFGRKFPDDIHTPIRRRVLTELVGLTPDQVVPPEEQAPVPMVERELVAQAA
;
A
#
# COMPACT_ATOMS: atom_id res chain seq x y z
N PHE A 1 -3.13 -13.35 14.80
CA PHE A 1 -3.94 -12.18 14.38
C PHE A 1 -3.97 -12.14 12.87
N TYR A 2 -5.02 -11.57 12.28
CA TYR A 2 -5.16 -11.38 10.83
C TYR A 2 -5.43 -9.89 10.54
N GLY A 3 -4.97 -9.38 9.42
CA GLY A 3 -5.14 -7.98 9.04
C GLY A 3 -4.37 -7.60 7.78
N SER A 4 -4.17 -6.30 7.59
CA SER A 4 -3.52 -5.76 6.39
C SER A 4 -2.00 -5.82 6.49
N THR A 5 -1.35 -6.13 5.37
CA THR A 5 0.10 -6.02 5.19
C THR A 5 0.56 -4.61 4.85
N TRP A 6 -0.39 -3.70 4.64
CA TRP A 6 -0.16 -2.27 4.42
C TRP A 6 -0.21 -1.57 5.77
N PHE A 7 0.94 -1.12 6.26
CA PHE A 7 1.02 -0.42 7.54
C PHE A 7 2.09 0.67 7.52
N GLY A 8 1.95 1.62 8.43
CA GLY A 8 2.99 2.59 8.75
C GLY A 8 3.50 2.33 10.15
N ALA A 9 4.82 2.41 10.34
CA ALA A 9 5.43 2.23 11.65
C ALA A 9 6.64 3.16 11.83
N ARG A 10 6.90 3.55 13.08
CA ARG A 10 8.10 4.32 13.43
C ARG A 10 9.31 3.41 13.42
N ARG A 11 10.49 3.99 13.19
CA ARG A 11 11.77 3.27 13.15
C ARG A 11 11.98 2.27 14.30
N PRO A 12 11.72 2.60 15.59
CA PRO A 12 11.92 1.64 16.68
C PRO A 12 11.05 0.38 16.58
N VAL A 13 9.84 0.49 16.02
CA VAL A 13 8.96 -0.65 15.77
C VAL A 13 9.56 -1.52 14.66
N ILE A 14 10.05 -0.92 13.58
CA ILE A 14 10.70 -1.64 12.48
C ILE A 14 11.96 -2.37 12.96
N GLU A 15 12.79 -1.73 13.76
CA GLU A 15 14.00 -2.37 14.34
C GLU A 15 13.64 -3.58 15.19
N TRP A 16 12.54 -3.52 15.94
CA TRP A 16 12.04 -4.66 16.70
C TRP A 16 11.51 -5.77 15.79
N LEU A 17 10.70 -5.42 14.79
CA LEU A 17 10.18 -6.39 13.81
C LEU A 17 11.31 -7.14 13.11
N LEU A 18 12.35 -6.42 12.64
CA LEU A 18 13.50 -7.03 11.97
C LEU A 18 14.23 -8.05 12.86
N LYS A 19 14.33 -7.79 14.17
CA LYS A 19 14.88 -8.77 15.12
C LYS A 19 13.95 -9.98 15.23
N ARG A 20 12.65 -9.75 15.46
CA ARG A 20 11.63 -10.78 15.61
C ARG A 20 11.55 -11.71 14.38
N PHE A 21 11.70 -11.15 13.18
CA PHE A 21 11.73 -11.93 11.95
C PHE A 21 12.83 -13.00 11.94
N ASN A 22 13.95 -12.80 12.64
CA ASN A 22 15.05 -13.78 12.66
C ASN A 22 14.85 -14.91 13.69
N ASP A 23 13.79 -14.86 14.49
CA ASP A 23 13.53 -15.90 15.48
C ASP A 23 13.02 -17.19 14.81
N GLU A 24 13.45 -18.33 15.33
CA GLU A 24 13.19 -19.65 14.76
C GLU A 24 11.70 -19.98 14.69
N ASP A 25 10.91 -19.54 15.67
CA ASP A 25 9.47 -19.79 15.71
C ASP A 25 8.73 -19.06 14.59
N ILE A 26 9.18 -17.86 14.21
CA ILE A 26 8.64 -17.13 13.06
C ILE A 26 9.02 -17.83 11.76
N GLN A 27 10.30 -18.14 11.59
CA GLN A 27 10.86 -18.74 10.38
C GLN A 27 10.33 -20.15 10.13
N SER A 28 9.94 -20.89 11.17
CA SER A 28 9.44 -22.26 11.04
C SER A 28 7.91 -22.37 10.92
N HIS A 29 7.16 -21.40 11.42
CA HIS A 29 5.70 -21.45 11.45
C HIS A 29 5.05 -20.81 10.21
N PHE A 30 5.34 -19.53 9.96
CA PHE A 30 4.60 -18.73 8.98
C PHE A 30 4.79 -19.14 7.51
N PRO A 31 5.93 -19.68 7.05
CA PRO A 31 6.08 -20.12 5.66
C PRO A 31 5.11 -21.25 5.23
N LYS A 32 4.46 -21.91 6.19
CA LYS A 32 3.49 -22.99 5.93
C LYS A 32 2.06 -22.48 5.70
N LEU A 33 1.83 -21.17 5.90
CA LEU A 33 0.50 -20.57 5.82
C LEU A 33 0.25 -19.99 4.43
N CYS A 34 -0.98 -20.14 3.94
CA CYS A 34 -1.46 -19.33 2.81
C CYS A 34 -1.59 -17.87 3.28
N ILE A 35 -1.31 -16.91 2.39
CA ILE A 35 -1.35 -15.45 2.68
C ILE A 35 -0.63 -15.09 4.00
N ALA A 36 0.52 -15.71 4.23
CA ALA A 36 1.25 -15.67 5.49
C ALA A 36 1.54 -14.23 5.96
N ASP A 37 1.72 -13.30 5.05
CA ASP A 37 1.98 -11.89 5.32
C ASP A 37 0.80 -11.21 6.06
N GLU A 38 -0.45 -11.53 5.70
CA GLU A 38 -1.67 -11.03 6.35
C GLU A 38 -1.91 -11.60 7.76
N PHE A 39 -1.15 -12.63 8.15
CA PHE A 39 -1.12 -13.16 9.52
C PHE A 39 0.14 -12.75 10.29
N LEU A 40 1.29 -12.81 9.64
CA LEU A 40 2.61 -12.59 10.21
C LEU A 40 2.77 -11.15 10.69
N ILE A 41 2.56 -10.18 9.80
CA ILE A 41 2.75 -8.76 10.13
C ILE A 41 1.80 -8.34 11.26
N PRO A 42 0.48 -8.60 11.20
CA PRO A 42 -0.42 -8.21 12.28
C PRO A 42 -0.12 -8.92 13.60
N SER A 43 0.31 -10.18 13.56
CA SER A 43 0.67 -10.92 14.78
C SER A 43 1.91 -10.36 15.45
N MET A 44 2.95 -10.02 14.67
CA MET A 44 4.14 -9.38 15.24
C MET A 44 3.85 -7.97 15.74
N LEU A 45 3.08 -7.16 14.99
CA LEU A 45 2.70 -5.82 15.46
C LEU A 45 1.92 -5.88 16.78
N HIS A 46 1.02 -6.85 16.94
CA HIS A 46 0.32 -7.07 18.20
C HIS A 46 1.29 -7.46 19.34
N GLN A 47 2.22 -8.37 19.08
CA GLN A 47 3.27 -8.72 20.06
C GLN A 47 4.11 -7.48 20.43
N ALA A 48 4.45 -6.62 19.46
CA ALA A 48 5.19 -5.38 19.72
C ALA A 48 4.43 -4.44 20.68
N VAL A 49 3.11 -4.37 20.56
CA VAL A 49 2.24 -3.62 21.49
C VAL A 49 2.27 -4.25 22.89
N VAL A 50 2.06 -5.56 22.97
CA VAL A 50 1.94 -6.27 24.26
C VAL A 50 3.28 -6.36 25.00
N GLU A 51 4.36 -6.70 24.31
CA GLU A 51 5.67 -6.99 24.92
C GLU A 51 6.55 -5.76 25.07
N LYS A 52 6.45 -4.79 24.14
CA LYS A 52 7.29 -3.58 24.13
C LYS A 52 6.52 -2.32 24.51
N GLY A 53 5.21 -2.40 24.73
CA GLY A 53 4.39 -1.24 25.07
C GLY A 53 4.29 -0.21 23.95
N PHE A 54 4.54 -0.61 22.69
CA PHE A 54 4.34 0.29 21.56
C PHE A 54 2.86 0.64 21.41
N ARG A 55 2.59 1.84 20.89
CA ARG A 55 1.21 2.31 20.68
C ARG A 55 0.76 2.03 19.26
N GLN A 56 -0.44 1.47 19.14
CA GLN A 56 -1.12 1.30 17.87
C GLN A 56 -1.93 2.56 17.53
N GLY A 57 -1.77 3.05 16.30
CA GLY A 57 -2.58 4.14 15.73
C GLY A 57 -3.68 3.63 14.80
N PRO A 58 -4.48 4.54 14.21
CA PRO A 58 -5.42 4.19 13.15
C PRO A 58 -4.70 3.68 11.91
N PHE A 59 -5.42 2.99 11.02
CA PHE A 59 -4.89 2.59 9.73
C PHE A 59 -4.51 3.80 8.88
N ASN A 60 -3.40 3.69 8.15
CA ASN A 60 -2.89 4.75 7.27
C ASN A 60 -3.47 4.71 5.85
N HIS A 61 -4.28 3.70 5.53
CA HIS A 61 -4.86 3.49 4.20
C HIS A 61 -6.37 3.30 4.25
N CYS A 62 -7.03 3.79 3.21
CA CYS A 62 -8.45 3.65 2.93
C CYS A 62 -8.62 2.69 1.73
N ILE A 63 -9.62 1.83 1.85
CA ILE A 63 -10.08 0.92 0.80
C ILE A 63 -11.56 1.22 0.57
N ALA A 64 -12.07 0.93 -0.63
CA ALA A 64 -13.49 1.11 -0.96
C ALA A 64 -14.35 0.08 -0.21
N THR A 65 -14.70 -1.02 -0.88
CA THR A 65 -15.40 -2.17 -0.31
C THR A 65 -14.69 -3.46 -0.70
N PHE A 66 -15.04 -4.58 -0.06
CA PHE A 66 -14.59 -5.90 -0.49
C PHE A 66 -15.65 -6.55 -1.39
N ILE A 67 -15.20 -7.12 -2.50
CA ILE A 67 -15.95 -8.07 -3.31
C ILE A 67 -15.27 -9.42 -3.10
N GLU A 68 -15.95 -10.30 -2.36
CA GLU A 68 -15.36 -11.53 -1.83
C GLU A 68 -14.11 -11.23 -0.98
N ALA A 69 -12.94 -11.79 -1.35
CA ALA A 69 -11.68 -11.57 -0.65
C ALA A 69 -10.85 -10.41 -1.23
N ASN A 70 -11.36 -9.67 -2.22
CA ASN A 70 -10.59 -8.67 -2.94
C ASN A 70 -11.16 -7.25 -2.71
N PRO A 71 -10.33 -6.25 -2.41
CA PRO A 71 -10.82 -4.87 -2.42
C PRO A 71 -11.32 -4.52 -3.83
N ALA A 72 -12.42 -3.80 -3.93
CA ALA A 72 -12.93 -3.25 -5.18
C ALA A 72 -11.99 -2.14 -5.69
N TRP A 73 -12.09 -1.81 -6.98
CA TRP A 73 -11.47 -0.60 -7.50
C TRP A 73 -12.22 0.62 -6.97
N LEU A 74 -11.48 1.66 -6.57
CA LEU A 74 -12.05 2.97 -6.26
C LEU A 74 -12.67 3.57 -7.51
N THR A 75 -13.83 4.20 -7.34
CA THR A 75 -14.60 4.88 -8.37
C THR A 75 -14.90 6.32 -7.96
N ASP A 76 -15.50 7.11 -8.85
CA ASP A 76 -15.91 8.47 -8.51
C ASP A 76 -16.97 8.53 -7.39
N ALA A 77 -17.75 7.45 -7.22
CA ALA A 77 -18.69 7.33 -6.11
C ALA A 77 -17.99 7.27 -4.73
N ASP A 78 -16.74 6.81 -4.70
CA ASP A 78 -15.92 6.69 -3.49
C ASP A 78 -15.14 7.98 -3.18
N PHE A 79 -15.28 9.03 -3.99
CA PHE A 79 -14.49 10.25 -3.82
C PHE A 79 -14.73 10.93 -2.46
N ASN A 80 -15.98 10.99 -2.00
CA ASN A 80 -16.29 11.58 -0.69
C ASN A 80 -15.66 10.77 0.45
N LEU A 81 -15.61 9.43 0.34
CA LEU A 81 -14.92 8.57 1.30
C LEU A 81 -13.41 8.91 1.36
N LEU A 82 -12.77 9.10 0.21
CA LEU A 82 -11.35 9.47 0.13
C LEU A 82 -11.08 10.88 0.67
N LYS A 83 -12.05 11.80 0.57
CA LYS A 83 -11.93 13.17 1.06
C LYS A 83 -12.08 13.26 2.58
N GLU A 84 -12.94 12.42 3.16
CA GLU A 84 -13.28 12.46 4.59
C GLU A 84 -12.39 11.57 5.46
N THR A 85 -11.74 10.57 4.86
CA THR A 85 -10.90 9.64 5.60
C THR A 85 -9.67 10.33 6.21
N PRO A 86 -9.30 10.02 7.47
CA PRO A 86 -8.04 10.49 8.06
C PRO A 86 -6.83 9.70 7.53
N ALA A 87 -7.03 8.69 6.69
CA ALA A 87 -5.97 7.90 6.08
C ALA A 87 -5.17 8.72 5.06
N PHE A 88 -3.87 8.48 4.98
CA PHE A 88 -2.98 9.18 4.04
C PHE A 88 -2.95 8.53 2.65
N PHE A 89 -3.34 7.25 2.55
CA PHE A 89 -3.27 6.48 1.32
C PHE A 89 -4.66 5.95 0.93
N GLY A 90 -5.01 6.00 -0.36
CA GLY A 90 -6.10 5.20 -0.93
C GLY A 90 -5.52 4.00 -1.67
N ARG A 91 -6.15 2.82 -1.58
CA ARG A 91 -5.67 1.61 -2.27
C ARG A 91 -6.66 1.12 -3.32
N LYS A 92 -6.08 0.67 -4.44
CA LYS A 92 -6.70 0.07 -5.63
C LYS A 92 -7.47 1.08 -6.50
N PHE A 93 -6.71 2.00 -7.08
CA PHE A 93 -7.17 2.85 -8.18
C PHE A 93 -6.94 2.16 -9.51
N PRO A 94 -7.86 2.23 -10.49
CA PRO A 94 -7.69 1.67 -11.83
C PRO A 94 -6.32 1.97 -12.43
N ASP A 95 -5.75 1.03 -13.21
CA ASP A 95 -4.41 1.19 -13.78
C ASP A 95 -4.35 2.31 -14.82
N ASP A 96 -5.45 2.53 -15.55
CA ASP A 96 -5.58 3.62 -16.50
C ASP A 96 -5.52 4.97 -15.76
N ILE A 97 -4.44 5.71 -16.01
CA ILE A 97 -4.19 7.06 -15.47
C ILE A 97 -5.28 8.06 -15.86
N HIS A 98 -6.02 7.79 -16.94
CA HIS A 98 -7.08 8.64 -17.44
C HIS A 98 -8.41 8.47 -16.71
N THR A 99 -8.51 7.47 -15.82
CA THR A 99 -9.75 7.21 -15.09
C THR A 99 -10.16 8.42 -14.23
N PRO A 100 -11.45 8.84 -14.23
CA PRO A 100 -11.91 10.05 -13.55
C PRO A 100 -11.47 10.16 -12.09
N ILE A 101 -11.61 9.08 -11.30
CA ILE A 101 -11.25 9.07 -9.87
C ILE A 101 -9.78 9.40 -9.62
N ARG A 102 -8.86 8.93 -10.48
CA ARG A 102 -7.43 9.21 -10.32
C ARG A 102 -7.14 10.68 -10.53
N ARG A 103 -7.67 11.23 -11.64
CA ARG A 103 -7.49 12.63 -11.98
C ARG A 103 -8.06 13.51 -10.87
N ARG A 104 -9.26 13.19 -10.42
CA ARG A 104 -9.97 13.94 -9.39
C ARG A 104 -9.23 13.96 -8.06
N VAL A 105 -8.70 12.82 -7.62
CA VAL A 105 -7.85 12.76 -6.40
C VAL A 105 -6.60 13.62 -6.56
N LEU A 106 -5.90 13.49 -7.69
CA LEU A 106 -4.67 14.24 -7.93
C LEU A 106 -4.92 15.76 -8.03
N THR A 107 -6.03 16.20 -8.64
CA THR A 107 -6.35 17.62 -8.73
C THR A 107 -6.94 18.19 -7.44
N GLU A 108 -7.91 17.51 -6.84
CA GLU A 108 -8.71 18.09 -5.75
C GLU A 108 -8.15 17.79 -4.35
N LEU A 109 -7.50 16.64 -4.15
CA LEU A 109 -6.97 16.25 -2.83
C LEU A 109 -5.45 16.48 -2.73
N VAL A 110 -4.71 16.26 -3.82
CA VAL A 110 -3.26 16.48 -3.84
C VAL A 110 -2.90 17.91 -4.29
N GLY A 111 -3.74 18.54 -5.13
CA GLY A 111 -3.54 19.91 -5.59
C GLY A 111 -2.66 20.04 -6.84
N LEU A 112 -2.55 18.98 -7.65
CA LEU A 112 -1.87 19.06 -8.95
C LEU A 112 -2.71 19.80 -9.98
N THR A 113 -2.06 20.52 -10.91
CA THR A 113 -2.76 21.12 -12.05
C THR A 113 -3.14 20.04 -13.07
N PRO A 114 -4.15 20.27 -13.94
CA PRO A 114 -4.53 19.31 -14.97
C PRO A 114 -3.35 18.84 -15.84
N ASP A 115 -2.43 19.74 -16.18
CA ASP A 115 -1.24 19.45 -17.00
C ASP A 115 -0.20 18.57 -16.26
N GLN A 116 -0.25 18.51 -14.93
CA GLN A 116 0.63 17.67 -14.11
C GLN A 116 0.08 16.26 -13.86
N VAL A 117 -1.22 16.05 -14.08
CA VAL A 117 -1.90 14.78 -13.77
C VAL A 117 -1.62 13.72 -14.84
N VAL A 118 -1.45 14.15 -16.09
CA VAL A 118 -1.08 13.30 -17.21
C VAL A 118 0.20 13.90 -17.81
N PRO A 119 1.37 13.32 -17.57
CA PRO A 119 2.58 13.74 -18.26
C PRO A 119 2.35 13.66 -19.78
N PRO A 120 2.85 14.62 -20.58
CA PRO A 120 2.87 14.48 -22.03
C PRO A 120 3.50 13.13 -22.41
N GLU A 121 3.00 12.45 -23.44
CA GLU A 121 3.48 11.11 -23.86
C GLU A 121 5.01 11.05 -24.03
N GLU A 122 5.65 12.17 -24.39
CA GLU A 122 7.11 12.32 -24.50
C GLU A 122 7.89 12.12 -23.19
N GLN A 123 7.24 12.19 -22.03
CA GLN A 123 7.83 12.01 -20.69
C GLN A 123 7.32 10.76 -19.97
N ALA A 124 6.52 9.92 -20.63
CA ALA A 124 6.11 8.64 -20.07
C ALA A 124 7.36 7.79 -19.79
N PRO A 125 7.52 7.20 -18.60
CA PRO A 125 8.64 6.30 -18.34
C PRO A 125 8.57 5.15 -19.33
N VAL A 126 9.62 5.05 -20.17
CA VAL A 126 9.82 3.95 -21.10
C VAL A 126 9.57 2.62 -20.37
N PRO A 127 8.65 1.77 -20.84
CA PRO A 127 8.37 0.49 -20.20
C PRO A 127 9.67 -0.29 -20.02
N MET A 128 9.83 -0.90 -18.85
CA MET A 128 11.09 -1.55 -18.42
C MET A 128 11.63 -2.58 -19.43
N VAL A 129 10.74 -3.16 -20.25
CA VAL A 129 11.04 -4.13 -21.32
C VAL A 129 11.93 -3.52 -22.42
N GLU A 130 11.80 -2.22 -22.71
CA GLU A 130 12.60 -1.57 -23.74
C GLU A 130 13.98 -1.11 -23.23
N ARG A 131 14.17 -0.99 -21.91
CA ARG A 131 15.48 -0.63 -21.33
C ARG A 131 16.52 -1.74 -21.47
N GLU A 132 16.10 -3.00 -21.43
CA GLU A 132 17.02 -4.15 -21.60
C GLU A 132 17.49 -4.30 -23.06
N LEU A 133 16.67 -3.92 -24.03
CA LEU A 133 17.03 -3.96 -25.46
C LEU A 133 18.04 -2.88 -25.84
N VAL A 134 17.94 -1.68 -25.27
CA VAL A 134 18.91 -0.59 -25.53
C VAL A 134 20.26 -0.86 -24.87
N ALA A 135 20.29 -1.52 -23.71
CA ALA A 135 21.54 -1.88 -23.02
C ALA A 135 22.32 -3.03 -23.69
N GLN A 136 21.68 -3.84 -24.55
CA GLN A 136 22.33 -4.91 -25.31
C GLN A 136 22.80 -4.47 -26.71
N ALA A 137 22.44 -3.24 -27.13
CA ALA A 137 22.79 -2.69 -28.44
C ALA A 137 23.86 -1.57 -28.38
N ALA A 138 24.45 -1.31 -27.19
CA ALA A 138 25.52 -0.35 -26.95
C ALA A 138 26.82 -1.07 -26.55
#